data_AF-A0A9P9EGA1-F1
#
_entry.id   AF-A0A9P9EGA1-F1
#
_cell.length_a   1.000
_cell.length_b   1.000
_cell.length_c   1.000
_cell.angle_alpha   90.00
_cell.angle_beta   90.00
_cell.angle_gamma   90.00
#
_symmetry.space_group_name_H-M   'P 1'
#
loop_
_entity.id
_entity.type
_entity.pdbx_description
1 polymer ?
#
loop_
_entity_poly.entity_id
_entity_poly.type
_entity_poly.pdbx_seq_one_letter_code
_entity_poly.pdbx_strand_id
1 'polypeptide(L)'
;MGLCTITLMYTIIFLLFNAIVLVTAIDCAPASTSFTIKTAQDVADINTCPIFTGNIVVAADGPGEIALNGIQNITGNLDIENVAQLRSLSSNTIQSISSFTLNNLPRLSNLNFPTLNGFNSIKWYNLPQLEQCTVATGTLQGDVQEITIFNTAIKSLGWIKWPIGSQMNISSNARLTTVAIPYSKINTGSALTISNNTALESVDLSEITGIYGGLAILGNENITSVLFAKLQTINGFVQLNGDFKNVSMPALTTISGALSVKSTANISPLCTDLQNKNLQGHYDCTANVAKNSVSKTETTLTTSVAVPTSQPQVASQEPARSNSLPTGAKVGIAIGVIVVVVLGLTGAFFFFRRRMRSSVQEISKPETGEMDSSNPPVEAYTSNTAFPKELESRAARLELSIGRQRQELPSVIPAELDAWHGSSELKTPITPVSPSASCGSLSARSDAPLVRHELPA
;
A
#
# COMPACT_ATOMS: atom_id res chain seq x y z
N MET A 1 0.34 24.20 -75.79
CA MET A 1 1.10 24.59 -74.57
C MET A 1 0.26 24.64 -73.28
N GLY A 2 -1.04 24.30 -73.27
CA GLY A 2 -1.91 24.48 -72.10
C GLY A 2 -2.16 23.25 -71.20
N LEU A 3 -1.72 22.04 -71.57
CA LEU A 3 -1.98 20.83 -70.78
C LEU A 3 -0.83 20.39 -69.85
N CYS A 4 0.40 20.90 -70.04
CA CYS A 4 1.56 20.48 -69.23
C CYS A 4 1.64 21.22 -67.87
N THR A 5 0.99 22.38 -67.76
CA THR A 5 1.03 23.21 -66.54
C THR A 5 0.03 22.78 -65.48
N ILE A 6 -1.07 22.12 -65.86
CA ILE A 6 -2.13 21.65 -64.94
C ILE A 6 -1.68 20.40 -64.18
N THR A 7 -0.94 19.50 -64.82
CA THR A 7 -0.44 18.26 -64.19
C THR A 7 0.66 18.55 -63.17
N LEU A 8 1.53 19.53 -63.43
CA LEU A 8 2.58 19.95 -62.50
C LEU A 8 2.00 20.61 -61.22
N MET A 9 0.92 21.39 -61.35
CA MET A 9 0.24 22.00 -60.21
C MET A 9 -0.41 20.94 -59.30
N TYR A 10 -1.02 19.90 -59.86
CA TYR A 10 -1.63 18.83 -59.07
C TYR A 10 -0.59 17.97 -58.34
N THR A 11 0.58 17.70 -58.93
CA THR A 11 1.66 16.97 -58.24
C THR A 11 2.28 17.76 -57.10
N ILE A 12 2.38 19.10 -57.21
CA ILE A 12 2.90 19.96 -56.14
C ILE A 12 1.87 20.12 -55.02
N ILE A 13 0.57 20.19 -55.34
CA ILE A 13 -0.51 20.20 -54.34
C ILE A 13 -0.62 18.85 -53.62
N PHE A 14 -0.37 17.72 -54.30
CA PHE A 14 -0.34 16.39 -53.67
C PHE A 14 0.92 16.17 -52.80
N LEU A 15 2.06 16.78 -53.17
CA LEU A 15 3.28 16.79 -52.35
C LEU A 15 3.19 17.75 -51.14
N LEU A 16 2.37 18.81 -51.22
CA LEU A 16 2.08 19.71 -50.09
C LEU A 16 0.98 19.18 -49.15
N PHE A 17 0.22 18.15 -49.56
CA PHE A 17 -0.79 17.48 -48.74
C PHE A 17 -0.28 16.25 -47.98
N ASN A 18 1.02 15.94 -48.03
CA ASN A 18 1.66 15.20 -46.95
C ASN A 18 1.88 16.20 -45.81
N ALA A 19 0.77 16.47 -45.11
CA ALA A 19 0.77 17.23 -43.89
C ALA A 19 1.90 16.68 -43.01
N ILE A 20 2.79 17.58 -42.62
CA ILE A 20 3.66 17.38 -41.47
C ILE A 20 2.68 17.10 -40.32
N VAL A 21 2.46 15.82 -40.03
CA VAL A 21 1.98 15.42 -38.72
C VAL A 21 3.13 15.82 -37.80
N LEU A 22 3.02 17.00 -37.22
CA LEU A 22 3.83 17.37 -36.08
C LEU A 22 3.39 16.38 -35.00
N VAL A 23 4.02 15.20 -34.96
CA VAL A 23 3.95 14.33 -33.79
C VAL A 23 4.61 15.18 -32.72
N THR A 24 3.80 15.88 -31.94
CA THR A 24 4.28 16.50 -30.72
C THR A 24 4.81 15.35 -29.90
N ALA A 25 6.14 15.24 -29.81
CA ALA A 25 6.76 14.22 -29.01
C ALA A 25 6.15 14.32 -27.61
N ILE A 26 5.64 13.20 -27.11
CA ILE A 26 5.06 13.17 -25.77
C ILE A 26 6.14 13.60 -24.77
N ASP A 27 5.74 14.45 -23.83
CA ASP A 27 6.59 14.80 -22.71
C ASP A 27 6.58 13.62 -21.74
N CYS A 28 7.69 12.88 -21.67
CA CYS A 28 7.88 11.78 -20.73
C CYS A 28 8.08 12.27 -19.29
N ALA A 29 8.03 13.59 -19.04
CA ALA A 29 8.09 14.21 -17.73
C ALA A 29 7.14 15.44 -17.66
N PRO A 30 5.81 15.23 -17.79
CA PRO A 30 4.85 16.30 -17.94
C PRO A 30 4.87 17.25 -16.72
N ALA A 31 4.83 18.56 -17.00
CA ALA A 31 4.79 19.60 -15.96
C ALA A 31 3.57 19.48 -15.01
N SER A 32 2.49 18.83 -15.47
CA SER A 32 1.28 18.55 -14.69
C SER A 32 1.43 17.42 -13.67
N THR A 33 2.61 16.79 -13.55
CA THR A 33 2.90 15.59 -12.73
C THR A 33 2.14 14.33 -13.11
N SER A 34 1.03 14.44 -13.83
CA SER A 34 0.21 13.33 -14.32
C SER A 34 -0.07 13.47 -15.81
N PHE A 35 -0.08 12.35 -16.53
CA PHE A 35 -0.54 12.23 -17.91
C PHE A 35 -1.83 11.42 -17.99
N THR A 36 -2.84 11.94 -18.68
CA THR A 36 -4.15 11.29 -18.81
C THR A 36 -4.34 10.68 -20.18
N ILE A 37 -4.48 9.35 -20.23
CA ILE A 37 -4.84 8.61 -21.44
C ILE A 37 -6.34 8.83 -21.71
N LYS A 38 -6.69 9.41 -22.86
CA LYS A 38 -8.07 9.62 -23.32
C LYS A 38 -8.40 8.78 -24.56
N THR A 39 -7.39 8.52 -25.39
CA THR A 39 -7.54 7.89 -26.70
C THR A 39 -6.51 6.78 -26.91
N ALA A 40 -6.71 5.97 -27.95
CA ALA A 40 -5.70 5.00 -28.37
C ALA A 40 -4.40 5.65 -28.86
N GLN A 41 -4.48 6.90 -29.36
CA GLN A 41 -3.29 7.65 -29.77
C GLN A 41 -2.42 8.01 -28.56
N ASP A 42 -3.03 8.40 -27.43
CA ASP A 42 -2.27 8.68 -26.19
C ASP A 42 -1.49 7.45 -25.70
N VAL A 43 -2.05 6.24 -25.90
CA VAL A 43 -1.37 4.97 -25.60
C VAL A 43 -0.18 4.75 -26.56
N ALA A 44 -0.34 5.04 -27.84
CA ALA A 44 0.74 4.94 -28.81
C ALA A 44 1.86 5.94 -28.49
N ASP A 45 1.48 7.16 -28.14
CA ASP A 45 2.42 8.24 -27.82
C ASP A 45 3.21 7.90 -26.56
N ILE A 46 2.56 7.50 -25.46
CA ILE A 46 3.26 7.20 -24.20
C ILE A 46 4.19 5.99 -24.29
N ASN A 47 3.90 5.05 -25.20
CA ASN A 47 4.79 3.93 -25.50
C ASN A 47 6.10 4.35 -26.20
N THR A 48 6.27 5.63 -26.55
CA THR A 48 7.57 6.12 -27.01
C THR A 48 8.53 6.46 -25.86
N CYS A 49 8.06 6.45 -24.61
CA CYS A 49 8.83 6.76 -23.40
C CYS A 49 9.35 5.50 -22.68
N PRO A 50 10.66 5.20 -22.68
CA PRO A 50 11.21 4.10 -21.87
C PRO A 50 11.16 4.40 -20.37
N ILE A 51 11.33 5.65 -19.99
CA ILE A 51 11.23 6.13 -18.61
C ILE A 51 10.19 7.24 -18.57
N PHE A 52 9.15 7.06 -17.77
CA PHE A 52 8.09 8.03 -17.57
C PHE A 52 8.17 8.64 -16.16
N THR A 53 8.28 9.96 -16.08
CA THR A 53 8.38 10.70 -14.82
C THR A 53 7.04 11.33 -14.47
N GLY A 54 6.43 10.87 -13.38
CA GLY A 54 5.09 11.29 -12.95
C GLY A 54 4.09 10.14 -12.95
N ASN A 55 2.81 10.47 -12.85
CA ASN A 55 1.72 9.50 -12.75
C ASN A 55 1.04 9.30 -14.10
N ILE A 56 0.55 8.08 -14.34
CA ILE A 56 -0.27 7.74 -15.50
C ILE A 56 -1.68 7.49 -14.99
N VAL A 57 -2.64 8.25 -15.54
CA VAL A 57 -4.07 8.09 -15.26
C VAL A 57 -4.85 7.88 -16.56
N VAL A 58 -6.07 7.40 -16.47
CA VAL A 58 -6.96 7.17 -17.62
C VAL A 58 -8.25 7.95 -17.41
N ALA A 59 -8.73 8.62 -18.45
CA ALA A 59 -10.01 9.31 -18.39
C ALA A 59 -11.18 8.34 -18.23
N ALA A 60 -12.29 8.79 -17.64
CA ALA A 60 -13.47 7.96 -17.40
C ALA A 60 -14.06 7.36 -18.69
N ASP A 61 -13.91 8.06 -19.81
CA ASP A 61 -14.29 7.67 -21.18
C ASP A 61 -13.10 7.15 -22.02
N GLY A 62 -11.97 6.83 -21.37
CA GLY A 62 -10.75 6.35 -22.00
C GLY A 62 -10.91 4.99 -22.71
N PRO A 63 -9.85 4.53 -23.42
CA PRO A 63 -9.90 3.34 -24.25
C PRO A 63 -10.22 2.07 -23.44
N GLY A 64 -10.91 1.13 -24.09
CA GLY A 64 -11.27 -0.15 -23.46
C GLY A 64 -10.11 -1.15 -23.32
N GLU A 65 -9.00 -0.92 -24.00
CA GLU A 65 -7.81 -1.78 -23.99
C GLU A 65 -6.57 -0.89 -23.95
N ILE A 66 -5.68 -1.14 -23.00
CA ILE A 66 -4.46 -0.37 -22.79
C ILE A 66 -3.27 -1.32 -22.69
N ALA A 67 -2.28 -1.11 -23.56
CA ALA A 67 -1.02 -1.84 -23.56
C ALA A 67 0.15 -0.85 -23.48
N LEU A 68 0.88 -0.86 -22.36
CA LEU A 68 2.00 0.03 -22.06
C LEU A 68 3.34 -0.67 -22.33
N ASN A 69 3.51 -1.21 -23.54
CA ASN A 69 4.63 -2.08 -23.94
C ASN A 69 5.91 -1.32 -24.34
N GLY A 70 5.90 0.01 -24.26
CA GLY A 70 7.09 0.84 -24.51
C GLY A 70 7.78 1.35 -23.25
N ILE A 71 7.05 1.36 -22.12
CA ILE A 71 7.51 1.93 -20.86
C ILE A 71 8.23 0.85 -20.06
N GLN A 72 9.41 1.16 -19.54
CA GLN A 72 10.17 0.28 -18.66
C GLN A 72 10.05 0.73 -17.20
N ASN A 73 10.18 2.03 -16.93
CA ASN A 73 10.13 2.57 -15.57
C ASN A 73 9.15 3.74 -15.48
N ILE A 74 8.29 3.72 -14.47
CA ILE A 74 7.43 4.84 -14.09
C ILE A 74 7.91 5.31 -12.72
N THR A 75 8.44 6.54 -12.63
CA THR A 75 8.93 7.05 -11.33
C THR A 75 7.78 7.44 -10.40
N GLY A 76 6.58 7.65 -10.92
CA GLY A 76 5.36 7.89 -10.15
C GLY A 76 4.42 6.67 -10.15
N ASN A 77 3.12 6.94 -10.18
CA ASN A 77 2.09 5.93 -10.01
C ASN A 77 1.42 5.53 -11.33
N LEU A 78 0.84 4.34 -11.36
CA LEU A 78 -0.16 3.95 -12.33
C LEU A 78 -1.51 3.92 -11.60
N ASP A 79 -2.31 4.98 -11.77
CA ASP A 79 -3.54 5.22 -11.02
C ASP A 79 -4.74 5.29 -11.98
N ILE A 80 -5.52 4.21 -12.05
CA ILE A 80 -6.65 4.07 -12.98
C ILE A 80 -7.93 3.90 -12.20
N GLU A 81 -8.82 4.89 -12.32
CA GLU A 81 -10.06 4.95 -11.56
C GLU A 81 -11.27 5.26 -12.45
N ASN A 82 -12.41 4.63 -12.14
CA ASN A 82 -13.71 4.97 -12.71
C ASN A 82 -13.80 4.84 -14.25
N VAL A 83 -13.11 3.86 -14.84
CA VAL A 83 -13.12 3.61 -16.30
C VAL A 83 -14.02 2.42 -16.61
N ALA A 84 -15.29 2.70 -16.89
CA ALA A 84 -16.33 1.66 -17.03
C ALA A 84 -16.09 0.71 -18.22
N GLN A 85 -15.47 1.19 -19.30
CA GLN A 85 -15.20 0.39 -20.51
C GLN A 85 -13.86 -0.34 -20.52
N LEU A 86 -12.97 -0.11 -19.55
CA LEU A 86 -11.65 -0.76 -19.53
C LEU A 86 -11.80 -2.26 -19.30
N ARG A 87 -11.40 -3.05 -20.29
CA ARG A 87 -11.46 -4.52 -20.32
C ARG A 87 -10.09 -5.16 -20.10
N SER A 88 -9.04 -4.53 -20.60
CA SER A 88 -7.67 -5.05 -20.55
C SER A 88 -6.65 -3.95 -20.23
N LEU A 89 -5.77 -4.22 -19.29
CA LEU A 89 -4.60 -3.40 -18.97
C LEU A 89 -3.35 -4.29 -18.92
N SER A 90 -2.32 -3.94 -19.68
CA SER A 90 -1.12 -4.79 -19.77
C SER A 90 0.15 -4.01 -20.03
N SER A 91 1.28 -4.61 -19.67
CA SER A 91 2.61 -4.25 -20.12
C SER A 91 3.53 -5.46 -20.05
N ASN A 92 4.33 -5.68 -21.09
CA ASN A 92 5.41 -6.67 -21.10
C ASN A 92 6.80 -6.06 -20.85
N THR A 93 6.88 -4.75 -20.59
CA THR A 93 8.16 -4.02 -20.43
C THR A 93 8.30 -3.32 -19.09
N ILE A 94 7.20 -2.96 -18.42
CA ILE A 94 7.24 -2.23 -17.15
C ILE A 94 7.92 -3.11 -16.10
N GLN A 95 9.00 -2.61 -15.53
CA GLN A 95 9.82 -3.20 -14.48
C GLN A 95 9.57 -2.51 -13.14
N SER A 96 9.45 -1.18 -13.12
CA SER A 96 9.23 -0.43 -11.87
C SER A 96 8.13 0.61 -11.96
N ILE A 97 7.33 0.72 -10.90
CA ILE A 97 6.29 1.73 -10.64
C ILE A 97 6.29 2.04 -9.14
N SER A 98 5.97 3.26 -8.70
CA SER A 98 5.89 3.55 -7.26
C SER A 98 4.65 2.89 -6.61
N SER A 99 3.46 3.22 -7.12
CA SER A 99 2.19 2.62 -6.70
C SER A 99 1.36 2.15 -7.89
N PHE A 100 0.62 1.06 -7.70
CA PHE A 100 -0.34 0.54 -8.67
C PHE A 100 -1.76 0.56 -8.12
N THR A 101 -2.53 1.56 -8.51
CA THR A 101 -3.92 1.74 -8.05
C THR A 101 -4.90 1.44 -9.17
N LEU A 102 -5.82 0.51 -8.93
CA LEU A 102 -6.95 0.20 -9.80
C LEU A 102 -8.23 0.28 -8.99
N ASN A 103 -9.14 1.18 -9.36
CA ASN A 103 -10.36 1.41 -8.59
C ASN A 103 -11.59 1.51 -9.50
N ASN A 104 -12.64 0.77 -9.17
CA ASN A 104 -13.93 0.87 -9.84
C ASN A 104 -13.84 0.64 -11.36
N LEU A 105 -13.35 -0.54 -11.75
CA LEU A 105 -13.18 -0.95 -13.15
C LEU A 105 -14.06 -2.19 -13.40
N PRO A 106 -15.38 -2.00 -13.60
CA PRO A 106 -16.37 -3.08 -13.58
C PRO A 106 -16.21 -4.11 -14.71
N ARG A 107 -15.45 -3.79 -15.77
CA ARG A 107 -15.25 -4.67 -16.92
C ARG A 107 -13.81 -5.17 -17.06
N LEU A 108 -12.90 -4.77 -16.17
CA LEU A 108 -11.51 -5.18 -16.24
C LEU A 108 -11.44 -6.68 -15.96
N SER A 109 -11.03 -7.45 -16.96
CA SER A 109 -10.96 -8.91 -16.89
C SER A 109 -9.56 -9.45 -17.14
N ASN A 110 -8.71 -8.67 -17.81
CA ASN A 110 -7.33 -9.02 -18.10
C ASN A 110 -6.37 -7.98 -17.51
N LEU A 111 -5.46 -8.46 -16.65
CA LEU A 111 -4.39 -7.66 -16.06
C LEU A 111 -3.06 -8.41 -16.16
N ASN A 112 -2.11 -7.88 -16.92
CA ASN A 112 -0.85 -8.58 -17.20
C ASN A 112 0.39 -7.67 -17.14
N PHE A 113 1.20 -7.84 -16.10
CA PHE A 113 2.44 -7.12 -15.81
C PHE A 113 3.52 -8.11 -15.34
N PRO A 114 3.97 -9.04 -16.20
CA PRO A 114 4.82 -10.15 -15.77
C PRO A 114 6.23 -9.70 -15.39
N THR A 115 6.72 -8.61 -16.00
CA THR A 115 8.05 -8.04 -15.79
C THR A 115 8.16 -7.09 -14.60
N LEU A 116 7.02 -6.70 -14.00
CA LEU A 116 7.00 -5.75 -12.90
C LEU A 116 7.71 -6.36 -11.69
N ASN A 117 8.82 -5.77 -11.25
CA ASN A 117 9.61 -6.27 -10.13
C ASN A 117 9.91 -5.21 -9.06
N GLY A 118 9.65 -3.93 -9.32
CA GLY A 118 9.79 -2.86 -8.33
C GLY A 118 8.47 -2.12 -8.12
N PHE A 119 7.91 -2.19 -6.90
CA PHE A 119 6.78 -1.37 -6.47
C PHE A 119 6.66 -1.35 -4.94
N ASN A 120 6.09 -0.25 -4.42
CA ASN A 120 5.85 -0.11 -2.99
C ASN A 120 4.43 -0.54 -2.59
N SER A 121 3.44 -0.30 -3.45
CA SER A 121 2.04 -0.62 -3.16
C SER A 121 1.22 -1.10 -4.35
N ILE A 122 0.33 -2.07 -4.09
CA ILE A 122 -0.75 -2.47 -4.99
C ILE A 122 -2.08 -2.25 -4.28
N LYS A 123 -3.00 -1.53 -4.93
CA LYS A 123 -4.29 -1.16 -4.37
C LYS A 123 -5.39 -1.38 -5.39
N TRP A 124 -6.07 -2.51 -5.28
CA TRP A 124 -7.12 -2.94 -6.20
C TRP A 124 -8.46 -2.99 -5.48
N TYR A 125 -9.39 -2.16 -5.95
CA TYR A 125 -10.72 -2.02 -5.38
C TYR A 125 -11.79 -2.16 -6.46
N ASN A 126 -12.79 -2.98 -6.19
CA ASN A 126 -14.00 -3.08 -7.02
C ASN A 126 -13.68 -3.44 -8.48
N LEU A 127 -13.10 -4.63 -8.67
CA LEU A 127 -12.73 -5.22 -9.96
C LEU A 127 -13.50 -6.54 -10.18
N PRO A 128 -14.84 -6.51 -10.25
CA PRO A 128 -15.70 -7.70 -10.14
C PRO A 128 -15.60 -8.67 -11.33
N GLN A 129 -14.86 -8.34 -12.39
CA GLN A 129 -14.63 -9.21 -13.56
C GLN A 129 -13.17 -9.68 -13.66
N LEU A 130 -12.29 -9.25 -12.76
CA LEU A 130 -10.88 -9.61 -12.79
C LEU A 130 -10.71 -11.03 -12.24
N GLU A 131 -10.74 -12.04 -13.11
CA GLU A 131 -10.62 -13.44 -12.71
C GLU A 131 -9.17 -13.93 -12.64
N GLN A 132 -8.34 -13.44 -13.56
CA GLN A 132 -6.94 -13.82 -13.70
C GLN A 132 -6.10 -12.57 -13.81
N CYS A 133 -4.98 -12.56 -13.10
CA CYS A 133 -3.95 -11.56 -13.28
C CYS A 133 -2.57 -12.23 -13.20
N THR A 134 -1.64 -11.67 -13.95
CA THR A 134 -0.22 -12.03 -13.85
C THR A 134 0.53 -10.76 -13.48
N VAL A 135 1.14 -10.75 -12.30
CA VAL A 135 1.92 -9.62 -11.80
C VAL A 135 3.20 -10.17 -11.16
N ALA A 136 4.33 -9.54 -11.45
CA ALA A 136 5.60 -9.81 -10.78
C ALA A 136 6.02 -11.28 -10.76
N THR A 137 6.29 -11.82 -11.95
CA THR A 137 6.72 -13.22 -12.10
C THR A 137 8.18 -13.48 -11.71
N GLY A 138 8.99 -12.42 -11.66
CA GLY A 138 10.41 -12.46 -11.28
C GLY A 138 10.68 -12.12 -9.81
N THR A 139 11.97 -12.04 -9.46
CA THR A 139 12.41 -11.59 -8.12
C THR A 139 12.14 -10.10 -7.93
N LEU A 140 11.51 -9.72 -6.83
CA LEU A 140 11.27 -8.31 -6.51
C LEU A 140 12.57 -7.55 -6.18
N GLN A 141 12.60 -6.29 -6.58
CA GLN A 141 13.63 -5.30 -6.27
C GLN A 141 13.07 -4.32 -5.22
N GLY A 142 13.11 -4.72 -3.95
CA GLY A 142 12.72 -3.87 -2.83
C GLY A 142 11.58 -4.43 -1.98
N ASP A 143 11.17 -3.64 -0.99
CA ASP A 143 10.15 -4.00 -0.02
C ASP A 143 8.77 -3.52 -0.48
N VAL A 144 7.81 -4.44 -0.42
CA VAL A 144 6.40 -4.14 -0.68
C VAL A 144 5.74 -3.76 0.64
N GLN A 145 5.28 -2.52 0.74
CA GLN A 145 4.68 -2.00 1.97
C GLN A 145 3.22 -2.37 2.10
N GLU A 146 2.44 -2.25 1.02
CA GLU A 146 0.99 -2.36 1.07
C GLU A 146 0.42 -3.15 -0.11
N ILE A 147 -0.41 -4.15 0.19
CA ILE A 147 -1.22 -4.87 -0.79
C ILE A 147 -2.67 -4.82 -0.33
N THR A 148 -3.55 -4.18 -1.09
CA THR A 148 -5.00 -4.29 -0.90
C THR A 148 -5.64 -4.86 -2.15
N ILE A 149 -6.39 -5.95 -1.98
CA ILE A 149 -7.17 -6.59 -3.04
C ILE A 149 -8.59 -6.80 -2.49
N PHE A 150 -9.48 -5.92 -2.91
CA PHE A 150 -10.84 -5.83 -2.40
C PHE A 150 -11.88 -5.94 -3.52
N ASN A 151 -12.87 -6.82 -3.31
CA ASN A 151 -13.99 -7.02 -4.22
C ASN A 151 -13.55 -7.29 -5.66
N THR A 152 -12.80 -8.39 -5.84
CA THR A 152 -12.39 -8.89 -7.16
C THR A 152 -12.92 -10.30 -7.41
N ALA A 153 -12.85 -10.73 -8.67
CA ALA A 153 -13.20 -12.10 -9.07
C ALA A 153 -11.97 -13.04 -9.11
N ILE A 154 -10.83 -12.63 -8.54
CA ILE A 154 -9.57 -13.36 -8.64
C ILE A 154 -9.70 -14.71 -7.93
N LYS A 155 -9.23 -15.77 -8.59
CA LYS A 155 -9.31 -17.14 -8.05
C LYS A 155 -8.09 -17.57 -7.23
N SER A 156 -6.92 -16.98 -7.50
CA SER A 156 -5.66 -17.32 -6.85
C SER A 156 -4.73 -16.10 -6.81
N LEU A 157 -3.97 -15.99 -5.71
CA LEU A 157 -2.94 -14.98 -5.49
C LEU A 157 -1.53 -15.59 -5.42
N GLY A 158 -1.30 -16.72 -6.11
CA GLY A 158 -0.02 -17.44 -6.07
C GLY A 158 1.19 -16.65 -6.58
N TRP A 159 0.98 -15.46 -7.14
CA TRP A 159 2.04 -14.51 -7.50
C TRP A 159 2.60 -13.77 -6.29
N ILE A 160 1.86 -13.62 -5.18
CA ILE A 160 2.35 -12.97 -3.96
C ILE A 160 3.28 -13.93 -3.20
N LYS A 161 4.60 -13.69 -3.28
CA LYS A 161 5.60 -14.62 -2.70
C LYS A 161 6.59 -13.99 -1.72
N TRP A 162 6.44 -12.71 -1.42
CA TRP A 162 7.42 -11.89 -0.71
C TRP A 162 6.84 -11.34 0.60
N PRO A 163 7.68 -11.09 1.61
CA PRO A 163 7.26 -10.43 2.84
C PRO A 163 6.62 -9.07 2.59
N ILE A 164 5.64 -8.72 3.43
CA ILE A 164 4.93 -7.43 3.38
C ILE A 164 5.39 -6.56 4.55
N GLY A 165 5.75 -5.31 4.25
CA GLY A 165 6.31 -4.37 5.21
C GLY A 165 5.28 -3.78 6.18
N SER A 166 4.06 -3.47 5.72
CA SER A 166 3.08 -2.75 6.55
C SER A 166 1.69 -3.37 6.54
N GLN A 167 1.05 -3.56 5.40
CA GLN A 167 -0.33 -4.04 5.37
C GLN A 167 -0.59 -4.96 4.18
N MET A 168 -1.30 -6.05 4.45
CA MET A 168 -1.97 -6.83 3.42
C MET A 168 -3.45 -6.96 3.79
N ASN A 169 -4.32 -6.57 2.88
CA ASN A 169 -5.76 -6.74 3.01
C ASN A 169 -6.30 -7.49 1.78
N ILE A 170 -6.69 -8.75 1.97
CA ILE A 170 -7.33 -9.58 0.95
C ILE A 170 -8.76 -9.83 1.41
N SER A 171 -9.69 -9.02 0.90
CA SER A 171 -11.06 -9.06 1.39
C SER A 171 -12.14 -9.01 0.32
N SER A 172 -13.27 -9.65 0.61
CA SER A 172 -14.44 -9.67 -0.27
C SER A 172 -14.16 -10.20 -1.69
N ASN A 173 -13.17 -11.07 -1.87
CA ASN A 173 -12.88 -11.70 -3.16
C ASN A 173 -13.68 -13.00 -3.26
N ALA A 174 -14.92 -12.90 -3.76
CA ALA A 174 -15.92 -13.97 -3.69
C ALA A 174 -15.53 -15.26 -4.44
N ARG A 175 -14.50 -15.22 -5.31
CA ARG A 175 -14.02 -16.38 -6.08
C ARG A 175 -12.64 -16.88 -5.65
N LEU A 176 -12.01 -16.25 -4.68
CA LEU A 176 -10.69 -16.64 -4.18
C LEU A 176 -10.82 -17.93 -3.38
N THR A 177 -10.13 -18.98 -3.81
CA THR A 177 -10.24 -20.33 -3.21
C THR A 177 -9.09 -20.67 -2.27
N THR A 178 -7.90 -20.12 -2.55
CA THR A 178 -6.68 -20.40 -1.79
C THR A 178 -5.84 -19.13 -1.63
N VAL A 179 -5.20 -19.00 -0.47
CA VAL A 179 -4.15 -18.00 -0.21
C VAL A 179 -2.95 -18.73 0.38
N ALA A 180 -1.75 -18.40 -0.07
CA ALA A 180 -0.51 -18.93 0.47
C ALA A 180 0.43 -17.79 0.83
N ILE A 181 1.15 -17.95 1.93
CA ILE A 181 2.16 -17.01 2.42
C ILE A 181 3.48 -17.78 2.54
N PRO A 182 4.30 -17.83 1.47
CA PRO A 182 5.43 -18.76 1.36
C PRO A 182 6.74 -18.20 1.96
N TYR A 183 6.65 -17.21 2.86
CA TYR A 183 7.81 -16.63 3.53
C TYR A 183 7.77 -16.93 5.04
N SER A 184 8.89 -16.73 5.72
CA SER A 184 9.10 -17.34 7.04
C SER A 184 8.58 -16.52 8.23
N LYS A 185 8.23 -15.24 8.05
CA LYS A 185 7.85 -14.34 9.15
C LYS A 185 6.81 -13.29 8.76
N ILE A 186 5.90 -12.98 9.68
CA ILE A 186 5.09 -11.75 9.64
C ILE A 186 5.81 -10.71 10.52
N ASN A 187 6.32 -9.65 9.91
CA ASN A 187 7.22 -8.69 10.58
C ASN A 187 6.49 -7.82 11.62
N THR A 188 7.24 -7.32 12.61
CA THR A 188 6.74 -6.32 13.55
C THR A 188 6.21 -5.10 12.80
N GLY A 189 5.06 -4.58 13.19
CA GLY A 189 4.42 -3.43 12.53
C GLY A 189 3.66 -3.78 11.25
N SER A 190 3.73 -5.03 10.77
CA SER A 190 2.89 -5.49 9.65
C SER A 190 1.53 -6.03 10.13
N ALA A 191 0.49 -5.86 9.33
CA ALA A 191 -0.85 -6.39 9.58
C ALA A 191 -1.40 -7.08 8.33
N LEU A 192 -1.63 -8.40 8.44
CA LEU A 192 -2.19 -9.24 7.39
C LEU A 192 -3.64 -9.60 7.73
N THR A 193 -4.57 -9.19 6.88
CA THR A 193 -6.00 -9.47 7.03
C THR A 193 -6.51 -10.21 5.80
N ILE A 194 -7.12 -11.38 6.02
CA ILE A 194 -7.81 -12.17 5.01
C ILE A 194 -9.25 -12.34 5.47
N SER A 195 -10.19 -11.61 4.88
CA SER A 195 -11.57 -11.57 5.37
C SER A 195 -12.65 -11.63 4.30
N ASN A 196 -13.81 -12.20 4.65
CA ASN A 196 -15.00 -12.19 3.80
C ASN A 196 -14.78 -12.75 2.38
N ASN A 197 -13.81 -13.64 2.18
CA ASN A 197 -13.62 -14.35 0.92
C ASN A 197 -14.46 -15.63 0.98
N THR A 198 -15.70 -15.56 0.48
CA THR A 198 -16.73 -16.59 0.71
C THR A 198 -16.38 -17.96 0.11
N ALA A 199 -15.61 -18.00 -0.98
CA ALA A 199 -15.13 -19.24 -1.60
C ALA A 199 -13.78 -19.74 -1.08
N LEU A 200 -13.16 -19.07 -0.10
CA LEU A 200 -11.83 -19.42 0.39
C LEU A 200 -11.90 -20.70 1.22
N GLU A 201 -11.23 -21.75 0.76
CA GLU A 201 -11.26 -23.08 1.39
C GLU A 201 -10.05 -23.30 2.30
N SER A 202 -8.89 -22.75 1.94
CA SER A 202 -7.65 -22.94 2.70
C SER A 202 -6.71 -21.75 2.66
N VAL A 203 -6.01 -21.52 3.77
CA VAL A 203 -4.88 -20.60 3.87
C VAL A 203 -3.61 -21.36 4.28
N ASP A 204 -2.59 -21.32 3.44
CA ASP A 204 -1.30 -21.97 3.69
C ASP A 204 -0.28 -20.98 4.29
N LEU A 205 0.07 -21.20 5.55
CA LEU A 205 1.08 -20.47 6.32
C LEU A 205 2.19 -21.44 6.79
N SER A 206 2.38 -22.55 6.09
CA SER A 206 3.25 -23.66 6.53
C SER A 206 4.73 -23.26 6.67
N GLU A 207 5.16 -22.24 5.93
CA GLU A 207 6.53 -21.72 5.97
C GLU A 207 6.77 -20.72 7.11
N ILE A 208 5.70 -20.19 7.72
CA ILE A 208 5.83 -19.21 8.80
C ILE A 208 6.40 -19.88 10.04
N THR A 209 7.50 -19.33 10.53
CA THR A 209 8.18 -19.69 11.78
C THR A 209 7.85 -18.74 12.92
N GLY A 210 7.53 -17.47 12.61
CA GLY A 210 7.23 -16.47 13.62
C GLY A 210 6.25 -15.39 13.15
N ILE A 211 5.32 -15.01 14.02
CA ILE A 211 4.37 -13.92 13.82
C ILE A 211 4.67 -12.82 14.83
N TYR A 212 5.27 -11.72 14.36
CA TYR A 212 5.64 -10.55 15.17
C TYR A 212 4.69 -9.36 14.95
N GLY A 213 3.99 -9.35 13.82
CA GLY A 213 2.90 -8.41 13.51
C GLY A 213 1.51 -8.97 13.79
N GLY A 214 0.50 -8.44 13.09
CA GLY A 214 -0.88 -8.91 13.15
C GLY A 214 -1.22 -9.89 12.03
N LEU A 215 -1.96 -10.94 12.36
CA LEU A 215 -2.61 -11.85 11.42
C LEU A 215 -4.08 -12.01 11.80
N ALA A 216 -5.00 -11.67 10.91
CA ALA A 216 -6.43 -11.83 11.09
C ALA A 216 -7.04 -12.60 9.90
N ILE A 217 -7.66 -13.75 10.18
CA ILE A 217 -8.40 -14.54 9.19
C ILE A 217 -9.84 -14.66 9.67
N LEU A 218 -10.75 -13.89 9.07
CA LEU A 218 -12.08 -13.61 9.63
C LEU A 218 -13.21 -13.73 8.59
N GLY A 219 -14.32 -14.36 8.94
CA GLY A 219 -15.54 -14.29 8.12
C GLY A 219 -15.42 -14.96 6.74
N ASN A 220 -14.44 -15.85 6.55
CA ASN A 220 -14.33 -16.67 5.34
C ASN A 220 -15.22 -17.91 5.54
N GLU A 221 -16.42 -17.90 4.98
CA GLU A 221 -17.49 -18.86 5.35
C GLU A 221 -17.18 -20.31 4.98
N ASN A 222 -16.41 -20.56 3.91
CA ASN A 222 -16.04 -21.90 3.45
C ASN A 222 -14.64 -22.36 3.89
N ILE A 223 -13.96 -21.60 4.77
CA ILE A 223 -12.59 -21.93 5.16
C ILE A 223 -12.60 -23.17 6.05
N THR A 224 -11.88 -24.20 5.62
CA THR A 224 -11.79 -25.47 6.36
C THR A 224 -10.41 -25.73 6.93
N SER A 225 -9.36 -25.14 6.36
CA SER A 225 -7.98 -25.40 6.79
C SER A 225 -7.12 -24.15 6.84
N VAL A 226 -6.34 -24.04 7.92
CA VAL A 226 -5.23 -23.07 8.04
C VAL A 226 -4.01 -23.83 8.54
N LEU A 227 -2.95 -23.83 7.74
CA LEU A 227 -1.76 -24.66 7.99
C LEU A 227 -0.63 -23.85 8.61
N PHE A 228 -0.17 -24.24 9.80
CA PHE A 228 0.96 -23.62 10.52
C PHE A 228 2.02 -24.67 10.86
N ALA A 229 2.56 -25.36 9.86
CA ALA A 229 3.48 -26.49 10.07
C ALA A 229 4.76 -26.11 10.85
N LYS A 230 5.34 -24.94 10.57
CA LYS A 230 6.63 -24.51 11.15
C LYS A 230 6.51 -23.40 12.20
N LEU A 231 5.30 -22.98 12.57
CA LEU A 231 5.10 -21.83 13.46
C LEU A 231 5.61 -22.15 14.87
N GLN A 232 6.63 -21.43 15.32
CA GLN A 232 7.27 -21.60 16.63
C GLN A 232 6.89 -20.49 17.62
N THR A 233 6.68 -19.26 17.12
CA THR A 233 6.56 -18.09 17.97
C THR A 233 5.46 -17.12 17.52
N ILE A 234 4.65 -16.66 18.47
CA ILE A 234 3.67 -15.57 18.29
C ILE A 234 4.03 -14.44 19.27
N ASN A 235 4.66 -13.38 18.76
CA ASN A 235 4.94 -12.17 19.53
C ASN A 235 3.93 -11.05 19.26
N GLY A 236 3.27 -11.08 18.10
CA GLY A 236 2.22 -10.14 17.74
C GLY A 236 0.83 -10.67 18.08
N PHE A 237 -0.13 -10.47 17.18
CA PHE A 237 -1.53 -10.88 17.39
C PHE A 237 -2.00 -11.82 16.27
N VAL A 238 -2.62 -12.93 16.65
CA VAL A 238 -3.25 -13.87 15.72
C VAL A 238 -4.72 -14.01 16.07
N GLN A 239 -5.61 -13.72 15.13
CA GLN A 239 -7.05 -13.90 15.25
C GLN A 239 -7.58 -14.77 14.13
N LEU A 240 -8.14 -15.92 14.48
CA LEU A 240 -8.74 -16.86 13.55
C LEU A 240 -10.22 -17.02 13.90
N ASN A 241 -11.11 -16.70 12.96
CA ASN A 241 -12.56 -16.83 13.12
C ASN A 241 -13.19 -17.40 11.85
N GLY A 242 -13.69 -18.65 11.89
CA GLY A 242 -14.19 -19.36 10.71
C GLY A 242 -14.73 -20.77 11.01
N ASP A 243 -14.97 -21.57 9.96
CA ASP A 243 -15.46 -22.96 10.09
C ASP A 243 -14.31 -23.99 9.97
N PHE A 244 -13.22 -23.74 10.69
CA PHE A 244 -12.01 -24.51 10.54
C PHE A 244 -12.16 -25.95 11.06
N LYS A 245 -11.82 -26.91 10.22
CA LYS A 245 -11.73 -28.34 10.53
C LYS A 245 -10.30 -28.79 10.79
N ASN A 246 -9.33 -28.15 10.14
CA ASN A 246 -7.92 -28.50 10.23
C ASN A 246 -7.06 -27.26 10.52
N VAL A 247 -6.77 -27.05 11.81
CA VAL A 247 -5.81 -26.07 12.29
C VAL A 247 -4.90 -26.78 13.28
N SER A 248 -3.59 -26.71 13.04
CA SER A 248 -2.58 -27.29 13.91
C SER A 248 -1.35 -26.40 13.93
N MET A 249 -0.74 -26.27 15.11
CA MET A 249 0.47 -25.48 15.34
C MET A 249 1.50 -26.35 16.10
N PRO A 250 1.94 -27.48 15.52
CA PRO A 250 2.68 -28.51 16.26
C PRO A 250 4.02 -28.00 16.80
N ALA A 251 4.68 -27.12 16.05
CA ALA A 251 5.97 -26.53 16.40
C ALA A 251 5.87 -25.35 17.38
N LEU A 252 4.67 -24.93 17.80
CA LEU A 252 4.49 -23.74 18.63
C LEU A 252 5.05 -23.96 20.04
N THR A 253 5.93 -23.05 20.46
CA THR A 253 6.60 -23.08 21.76
C THR A 253 6.44 -21.81 22.57
N THR A 254 6.07 -20.68 21.96
CA THR A 254 6.02 -19.38 22.65
C THR A 254 4.92 -18.46 22.13
N ILE A 255 4.13 -17.87 23.03
CA ILE A 255 3.12 -16.84 22.73
C ILE A 255 3.38 -15.61 23.62
N SER A 256 4.29 -14.72 23.23
CA SER A 256 4.48 -13.48 24.00
C SER A 256 3.39 -12.43 23.74
N GLY A 257 2.69 -12.53 22.60
CA GLY A 257 1.57 -11.67 22.24
C GLY A 257 0.22 -12.29 22.60
N ALA A 258 -0.69 -12.34 21.64
CA ALA A 258 -2.01 -12.95 21.84
C ALA A 258 -2.47 -13.81 20.66
N LEU A 259 -3.10 -14.94 20.99
CA LEU A 259 -3.69 -15.89 20.05
C LEU A 259 -5.18 -16.07 20.39
N SER A 260 -6.07 -15.77 19.45
CA SER A 260 -7.50 -16.05 19.58
C SER A 260 -7.97 -16.90 18.41
N VAL A 261 -8.49 -18.10 18.72
CA VAL A 261 -9.02 -19.04 17.73
C VAL A 261 -10.45 -19.39 18.09
N LYS A 262 -11.38 -19.08 17.19
CA LYS A 262 -12.80 -19.41 17.32
C LYS A 262 -13.24 -20.16 16.07
N SER A 263 -13.74 -21.38 16.24
CA SER A 263 -14.24 -22.19 15.14
C SER A 263 -15.68 -22.63 15.37
N THR A 264 -16.50 -22.61 14.32
CA THR A 264 -17.81 -23.28 14.34
C THR A 264 -17.70 -24.80 14.25
N ALA A 265 -16.58 -25.31 13.74
CA ALA A 265 -16.27 -26.74 13.68
C ALA A 265 -15.48 -27.21 14.91
N ASN A 266 -15.30 -28.53 15.00
CA ASN A 266 -14.58 -29.15 16.09
C ASN A 266 -13.06 -29.02 15.90
N ILE A 267 -12.45 -28.08 16.64
CA ILE A 267 -11.00 -27.90 16.78
C ILE A 267 -10.49 -28.27 18.18
N SER A 268 -11.21 -29.13 18.92
CA SER A 268 -10.78 -29.57 20.26
C SER A 268 -9.34 -30.12 20.30
N PRO A 269 -8.82 -30.85 19.28
CA PRO A 269 -7.42 -31.27 19.27
C PRO A 269 -6.41 -30.11 19.37
N LEU A 270 -6.67 -29.00 18.67
CA LEU A 270 -5.84 -27.79 18.79
C LEU A 270 -5.96 -27.18 20.19
N CYS A 271 -7.17 -27.03 20.71
CA CYS A 271 -7.37 -26.41 22.01
C CYS A 271 -6.71 -27.22 23.14
N THR A 272 -6.79 -28.55 23.09
CA THR A 272 -6.10 -29.43 24.04
C THR A 272 -4.58 -29.38 23.88
N ASP A 273 -4.06 -29.35 22.65
CA ASP A 273 -2.61 -29.18 22.40
C ASP A 273 -2.07 -27.88 23.00
N LEU A 274 -2.78 -26.76 22.79
CA LEU A 274 -2.42 -25.46 23.36
C LEU A 274 -2.42 -25.46 24.89
N GLN A 275 -3.42 -26.08 25.51
CA GLN A 275 -3.49 -26.23 26.97
C GLN A 275 -2.36 -27.10 27.52
N ASN A 276 -2.06 -28.22 26.87
CA ASN A 276 -1.01 -29.15 27.29
C ASN A 276 0.41 -28.55 27.18
N LYS A 277 0.64 -27.68 26.19
CA LYS A 277 1.93 -27.01 25.99
C LYS A 277 2.24 -25.98 27.09
N ASN A 278 1.25 -25.59 27.91
CA ASN A 278 1.41 -24.63 29.02
C ASN A 278 2.22 -23.39 28.61
N LEU A 279 1.87 -22.82 27.46
CA LEU A 279 2.61 -21.72 26.84
C LEU A 279 2.50 -20.47 27.71
N GLN A 280 3.62 -19.77 27.89
CA GLN A 280 3.58 -18.40 28.42
C GLN A 280 2.87 -17.53 27.39
N GLY A 281 1.82 -16.79 27.80
CA GLY A 281 1.03 -15.93 26.90
C GLY A 281 -0.46 -15.87 27.17
N HIS A 282 -1.14 -14.98 26.44
CA HIS A 282 -2.60 -14.97 26.37
C HIS A 282 -3.07 -15.74 25.13
N TYR A 283 -3.77 -16.86 25.35
CA TYR A 283 -4.43 -17.58 24.26
C TYR A 283 -5.86 -17.97 24.65
N ASP A 284 -6.77 -17.84 23.69
CA ASP A 284 -8.16 -18.27 23.77
C ASP A 284 -8.46 -19.19 22.58
N CYS A 285 -8.93 -20.40 22.87
CA CYS A 285 -9.31 -21.39 21.87
C CYS A 285 -10.71 -21.92 22.18
N THR A 286 -11.67 -21.61 21.30
CA THR A 286 -13.06 -22.07 21.42
C THR A 286 -13.47 -22.87 20.18
N ALA A 287 -13.82 -24.14 20.38
CA ALA A 287 -14.35 -25.03 19.36
C ALA A 287 -15.89 -25.09 19.39
N ASN A 288 -16.51 -25.50 18.28
CA ASN A 288 -17.97 -25.75 18.19
C ASN A 288 -18.83 -24.53 18.57
N VAL A 289 -18.38 -23.33 18.21
CA VAL A 289 -19.09 -22.07 18.46
C VAL A 289 -20.34 -21.99 17.57
N ALA A 290 -21.44 -21.41 18.07
CA ALA A 290 -22.61 -21.17 17.25
C ALA A 290 -22.28 -20.23 16.07
N LYS A 291 -22.83 -20.49 14.87
CA LYS A 291 -22.54 -19.70 13.66
C LYS A 291 -22.73 -18.19 13.84
N ASN A 292 -23.69 -17.77 14.66
CA ASN A 292 -23.97 -16.35 14.94
C ASN A 292 -22.93 -15.67 15.84
N SER A 293 -22.08 -16.43 16.54
CA SER A 293 -21.05 -15.92 17.44
C SER A 293 -19.69 -15.74 16.76
N VAL A 294 -19.53 -16.29 15.56
CA VAL A 294 -18.41 -16.04 14.63
C VAL A 294 -18.76 -14.78 13.83
N SER A 295 -18.72 -13.62 14.49
CA SER A 295 -19.12 -12.35 13.89
C SER A 295 -18.17 -11.91 12.77
N LYS A 296 -18.72 -11.31 11.69
CA LYS A 296 -18.01 -10.66 10.56
C LYS A 296 -17.30 -9.35 10.97
N THR A 297 -16.98 -9.19 12.25
CA THR A 297 -16.46 -7.94 12.79
C THR A 297 -15.00 -7.79 12.37
N GLU A 298 -14.77 -6.98 11.35
CA GLU A 298 -13.48 -6.34 11.13
C GLU A 298 -13.08 -5.63 12.42
N THR A 299 -11.96 -6.03 13.01
CA THR A 299 -11.27 -5.17 13.96
C THR A 299 -10.70 -4.02 13.14
N THR A 300 -11.33 -2.85 13.23
CA THR A 300 -10.74 -1.59 12.76
C THR A 300 -9.44 -1.39 13.53
N LEU A 301 -8.30 -1.64 12.88
CA LEU A 301 -7.03 -1.08 13.31
C LEU A 301 -7.16 0.44 13.14
N THR A 302 -7.51 1.15 14.22
CA THR A 302 -7.65 2.61 14.22
C THR A 302 -6.30 3.25 13.98
N THR A 303 -5.99 3.52 12.72
CA THR A 303 -5.17 4.67 12.34
C THR A 303 -6.11 5.68 11.69
N SER A 304 -6.29 6.82 12.36
CA SER A 304 -7.16 7.90 11.95
C SER A 304 -6.70 8.49 10.63
N VAL A 305 -7.34 8.11 9.52
CA VAL A 305 -7.26 8.83 8.26
C VAL A 305 -8.64 9.41 7.99
N ALA A 306 -8.75 10.72 8.18
CA ALA A 306 -9.95 11.47 7.83
C ALA A 306 -10.08 11.52 6.30
N VAL A 307 -11.16 10.96 5.78
CA VAL A 307 -11.58 11.10 4.37
C VAL A 307 -12.70 12.14 4.34
N PRO A 308 -12.58 13.25 3.59
CA PRO A 308 -13.69 14.18 3.42
C PRO A 308 -14.66 13.65 2.36
N THR A 309 -15.85 13.26 2.78
CA THR A 309 -16.97 12.89 1.90
C THR A 309 -17.79 14.13 1.56
N SER A 310 -17.86 14.49 0.28
CA SER A 310 -18.69 15.57 -0.24
C SER A 310 -19.89 15.01 -1.01
N GLN A 311 -21.09 15.16 -0.43
CA GLN A 311 -22.35 15.16 -1.20
C GLN A 311 -23.36 16.17 -0.59
N PRO A 312 -24.29 16.68 -1.40
CA PRO A 312 -24.81 18.05 -1.28
C PRO A 312 -26.14 18.14 -0.54
N GLN A 313 -26.29 19.14 0.34
CA GLN A 313 -27.60 19.55 0.85
C GLN A 313 -27.79 21.07 0.79
N VAL A 314 -28.97 21.43 0.29
CA VAL A 314 -29.50 22.78 0.05
C VAL A 314 -30.19 23.28 1.33
N ALA A 315 -29.85 24.48 1.80
CA ALA A 315 -30.79 25.59 2.08
C ALA A 315 -30.28 26.63 3.11
N SER A 316 -30.51 27.91 2.75
CA SER A 316 -30.73 29.12 3.56
C SER A 316 -29.58 29.90 4.23
N GLN A 317 -29.56 31.20 3.89
CA GLN A 317 -28.79 32.37 4.34
C GLN A 317 -29.02 32.67 5.85
N GLU A 318 -28.24 33.45 6.63
CA GLU A 318 -27.44 34.68 6.43
C GLU A 318 -26.50 34.89 7.67
N PRO A 319 -25.75 36.01 7.87
CA PRO A 319 -24.29 36.00 7.84
C PRO A 319 -23.59 36.27 9.20
N ALA A 320 -22.35 35.80 9.34
CA ALA A 320 -21.41 36.32 10.35
C ALA A 320 -20.06 36.63 9.70
N ARG A 321 -19.67 37.92 9.76
CA ARG A 321 -18.38 38.45 9.28
C ARG A 321 -17.23 37.98 10.16
N SER A 322 -16.14 37.49 9.56
CA SER A 322 -14.80 37.73 10.08
C SER A 322 -13.74 37.69 8.96
N ASN A 323 -12.72 38.52 9.14
CA ASN A 323 -11.85 39.08 8.10
C ASN A 323 -10.84 38.07 7.52
N SER A 324 -10.88 37.88 6.21
CA SER A 324 -9.74 37.34 5.45
C SER A 324 -9.48 38.20 4.21
N LEU A 325 -8.23 38.58 4.02
CA LEU A 325 -7.77 39.52 3.00
C LEU A 325 -8.02 38.97 1.58
N PRO A 326 -8.42 39.83 0.61
CA PRO A 326 -8.71 39.41 -0.76
C PRO A 326 -7.45 38.89 -1.48
N THR A 327 -7.64 37.84 -2.27
CA THR A 327 -6.64 37.00 -2.94
C THR A 327 -5.68 37.75 -3.90
N GLY A 328 -5.91 39.04 -4.16
CA GLY A 328 -5.03 39.88 -5.00
C GLY A 328 -3.71 40.33 -4.35
N ALA A 329 -3.54 40.19 -3.02
CA ALA A 329 -2.32 40.64 -2.32
C ALA A 329 -1.27 39.53 -2.06
N LYS A 330 -1.59 38.26 -2.34
CA LYS A 330 -0.69 37.12 -2.08
C LYS A 330 0.24 36.75 -3.25
N VAL A 331 0.03 37.32 -4.44
CA VAL A 331 0.90 37.12 -5.61
C VAL A 331 2.02 38.17 -5.70
N GLY A 332 1.90 39.30 -4.99
CA GLY A 332 2.92 40.37 -5.00
C GLY A 332 4.14 40.14 -4.11
N ILE A 333 4.05 39.30 -3.07
CA ILE A 333 5.12 39.13 -2.08
C ILE A 333 6.07 37.96 -2.44
N ALA A 334 5.64 36.99 -3.25
CA ALA A 334 6.52 35.91 -3.70
C ALA A 334 7.53 36.35 -4.78
N ILE A 335 7.17 37.31 -5.64
CA ILE A 335 8.05 37.79 -6.72
C ILE A 335 9.10 38.77 -6.19
N GLY A 336 8.77 39.58 -5.17
CA GLY A 336 9.70 40.53 -4.56
C GLY A 336 10.89 39.87 -3.85
N VAL A 337 10.69 38.72 -3.19
CA VAL A 337 11.75 38.01 -2.46
C VAL A 337 12.76 37.38 -3.43
N ILE A 338 12.30 36.87 -4.58
CA ILE A 338 13.17 36.25 -5.59
C ILE A 338 14.11 37.31 -6.20
N VAL A 339 13.60 38.51 -6.50
CA VAL A 339 14.43 39.60 -7.06
C VAL A 339 15.48 40.08 -6.05
N VAL A 340 15.13 40.20 -4.76
CA VAL A 340 16.09 40.60 -3.71
C VAL A 340 17.15 39.53 -3.46
N VAL A 341 16.78 38.24 -3.47
CA VAL A 341 17.74 37.14 -3.32
C VAL A 341 18.68 37.05 -4.52
N VAL A 342 18.18 37.23 -5.75
CA VAL A 342 19.03 37.23 -6.96
C VAL A 342 19.96 38.44 -7.00
N LEU A 343 19.50 39.63 -6.60
CA LEU A 343 20.36 40.81 -6.48
C LEU A 343 21.39 40.68 -5.35
N GLY A 344 21.03 40.04 -4.23
CA GLY A 344 21.95 39.73 -3.15
C GLY A 344 23.04 38.74 -3.55
N LEU A 345 22.68 37.67 -4.26
CA LEU A 345 23.63 36.64 -4.73
C LEU A 345 24.57 37.18 -5.81
N THR A 346 24.07 38.02 -6.73
CA THR A 346 24.91 38.66 -7.75
C THR A 346 25.87 39.68 -7.14
N GLY A 347 25.42 40.45 -6.12
CA GLY A 347 26.29 41.34 -5.35
C GLY A 347 27.38 40.60 -4.57
N ALA A 348 27.02 39.49 -3.91
CA ALA A 348 27.97 38.64 -3.19
C ALA A 348 29.02 38.01 -4.13
N PHE A 349 28.59 37.54 -5.31
CA PHE A 349 29.49 37.01 -6.33
C PHE A 349 30.48 38.06 -6.84
N PHE A 350 30.02 39.29 -7.11
CA PHE A 350 30.91 40.37 -7.54
C PHE A 350 31.88 40.82 -6.43
N PHE A 351 31.43 40.83 -5.17
CA PHE A 351 32.26 41.13 -4.02
C PHE A 351 33.34 40.07 -3.78
N PHE A 352 32.99 38.78 -3.85
CA PHE A 352 33.95 37.68 -3.74
C PHE A 352 34.93 37.64 -4.92
N ARG A 353 34.45 37.90 -6.14
CA ARG A 353 35.29 37.97 -7.34
C ARG A 353 36.24 39.18 -7.32
N ARG A 354 35.85 40.29 -6.67
CA ARG A 354 36.74 41.44 -6.44
C ARG A 354 37.80 41.14 -5.37
N ARG A 355 37.47 40.32 -4.36
CA ARG A 355 38.40 39.90 -3.30
C ARG A 355 39.43 38.87 -3.76
N MET A 356 39.11 38.01 -4.72
CA MET A 356 40.04 37.00 -5.25
C MET A 356 41.00 37.50 -6.33
N ARG A 357 40.94 38.78 -6.72
CA ARG A 357 41.88 39.37 -7.70
C ARG A 357 43.16 39.95 -7.09
N SER A 358 43.37 39.86 -5.76
CA SER A 358 44.55 40.44 -5.10
C SER A 358 45.62 39.42 -4.69
N SER A 359 45.58 38.16 -5.16
CA SER A 359 46.55 37.16 -4.72
C SER A 359 46.89 36.13 -5.79
N VAL A 360 47.69 36.51 -6.80
CA VAL A 360 48.53 35.57 -7.57
C VAL A 360 49.80 36.28 -8.10
N GLN A 361 50.93 36.01 -7.42
CA GLN A 361 52.35 36.02 -7.84
C GLN A 361 52.98 34.93 -6.93
N GLU A 362 53.78 33.94 -7.30
CA GLU A 362 54.59 33.59 -8.48
C GLU A 362 54.75 32.05 -8.60
N ILE A 363 54.80 31.59 -9.85
CA ILE A 363 55.55 30.52 -10.53
C ILE A 363 56.44 29.52 -9.73
N SER A 364 56.26 28.21 -9.96
CA SER A 364 57.29 27.30 -10.53
C SER A 364 56.74 25.94 -10.97
N LYS A 365 57.36 25.39 -12.02
CA LYS A 365 56.94 24.35 -12.98
C LYS A 365 57.61 22.99 -12.68
N PRO A 366 57.03 21.85 -13.12
CA PRO A 366 57.77 20.82 -13.84
C PRO A 366 57.08 20.51 -15.20
N GLU A 367 57.70 20.04 -16.28
CA GLU A 367 58.62 18.90 -16.40
C GLU A 367 59.26 18.87 -17.82
N THR A 368 60.04 17.82 -18.10
CA THR A 368 60.74 17.36 -19.33
C THR A 368 62.17 17.89 -19.49
N GLY A 369 63.22 17.08 -19.62
CA GLY A 369 63.40 15.62 -19.64
C GLY A 369 64.79 15.34 -20.19
N GLU A 370 65.48 14.28 -19.77
CA GLU A 370 66.50 13.61 -20.60
C GLU A 370 66.98 12.29 -19.97
N MET A 371 67.29 11.37 -20.87
CA MET A 371 67.68 9.98 -20.69
C MET A 371 69.22 9.91 -20.58
N ASP A 372 69.77 9.15 -19.62
CA ASP A 372 71.00 8.39 -19.89
C ASP A 372 71.20 7.20 -18.92
N SER A 373 72.02 6.31 -19.44
CA SER A 373 72.29 4.89 -19.24
C SER A 373 73.11 4.48 -18.00
N SER A 374 73.12 3.16 -17.80
CA SER A 374 74.23 2.31 -17.31
C SER A 374 74.19 1.75 -15.88
N ASN A 375 73.71 0.49 -15.81
CA ASN A 375 74.27 -0.69 -15.13
C ASN A 375 74.51 -0.76 -13.59
N PRO A 376 74.57 -2.00 -13.02
CA PRO A 376 74.16 -2.35 -11.64
C PRO A 376 75.38 -2.85 -10.82
N PRO A 377 75.31 -3.84 -9.89
CA PRO A 377 74.31 -4.28 -8.89
C PRO A 377 74.91 -4.26 -7.45
N VAL A 378 74.21 -4.86 -6.47
CA VAL A 378 74.72 -5.78 -5.41
C VAL A 378 74.12 -5.54 -4.01
N GLU A 379 73.43 -6.59 -3.57
CA GLU A 379 73.24 -7.20 -2.23
C GLU A 379 73.83 -6.53 -0.97
N ALA A 380 73.06 -6.52 0.13
CA ALA A 380 73.37 -7.28 1.34
C ALA A 380 72.42 -7.00 2.54
N TYR A 381 71.80 -8.09 3.01
CA TYR A 381 71.69 -8.59 4.39
C TYR A 381 71.19 -7.76 5.60
N THR A 382 70.23 -8.39 6.31
CA THR A 382 70.04 -8.50 7.78
C THR A 382 69.62 -7.24 8.56
N SER A 383 68.87 -7.28 9.66
CA SER A 383 68.01 -8.25 10.36
C SER A 383 67.35 -7.49 11.53
N ASN A 384 66.09 -7.83 11.86
CA ASN A 384 65.41 -7.75 13.16
C ASN A 384 65.87 -6.74 14.24
N THR A 385 64.96 -5.90 14.73
CA THR A 385 64.23 -6.07 16.01
C THR A 385 63.48 -4.81 16.47
N ALA A 386 62.42 -5.05 17.26
CA ALA A 386 61.84 -4.20 18.32
C ALA A 386 60.61 -3.32 18.01
N PHE A 387 59.63 -3.48 18.91
CA PHE A 387 58.27 -2.95 18.98
C PHE A 387 58.17 -1.41 19.09
N PRO A 388 57.00 -0.82 18.74
CA PRO A 388 56.80 0.63 18.67
C PRO A 388 56.39 1.26 20.01
N LYS A 389 56.75 2.53 20.20
CA LYS A 389 56.26 3.40 21.27
C LYS A 389 55.93 4.78 20.68
N GLU A 390 54.66 5.15 20.81
CA GLU A 390 54.06 6.48 20.99
C GLU A 390 54.72 7.71 20.33
N LEU A 391 53.94 8.48 19.57
CA LEU A 391 54.10 9.94 19.55
C LEU A 391 52.76 10.67 19.39
N GLU A 392 52.63 11.66 20.26
CA GLU A 392 51.50 12.51 20.57
C GLU A 392 51.02 13.39 19.40
N SER A 393 49.71 13.57 19.30
CA SER A 393 49.08 14.58 18.44
C SER A 393 49.09 15.96 19.10
N ARG A 394 49.56 16.95 18.34
CA ARG A 394 49.63 18.37 18.70
C ARG A 394 48.26 18.99 18.98
N ALA A 395 48.26 19.84 20.00
CA ALA A 395 47.18 20.72 20.42
C ALA A 395 46.79 21.78 19.38
N ALA A 396 45.50 22.12 19.35
CA ALA A 396 45.03 23.47 19.07
C ALA A 396 43.75 23.74 19.88
N ARG A 397 43.88 24.65 20.86
CA ARG A 397 42.79 25.30 21.62
C ARG A 397 41.83 26.02 20.68
N LEU A 398 40.53 26.05 21.03
CA LEU A 398 39.78 27.32 21.09
C LEU A 398 38.63 27.22 22.10
N GLU A 399 38.45 28.33 22.82
CA GLU A 399 37.69 28.57 24.04
C GLU A 399 36.16 28.40 23.92
N LEU A 400 35.50 27.91 24.98
CA LEU A 400 34.05 28.07 25.17
C LEU A 400 33.75 28.73 26.52
N SER A 401 32.94 29.77 26.45
CA SER A 401 32.53 30.66 27.53
C SER A 401 31.59 30.03 28.58
N ILE A 402 31.65 30.65 29.75
CA ILE A 402 31.06 30.32 31.05
C ILE A 402 29.51 30.30 31.07
N GLY A 403 28.95 29.25 31.70
CA GLY A 403 27.99 29.37 32.81
C GLY A 403 26.49 29.49 32.50
N ARG A 404 25.74 28.40 32.76
CA ARG A 404 24.45 28.44 33.46
C ARG A 404 24.19 27.10 34.16
N GLN A 405 23.77 27.18 35.42
CA GLN A 405 23.50 26.05 36.31
C GLN A 405 22.41 25.13 35.77
N ARG A 406 22.58 23.81 35.99
CA ARG A 406 21.50 22.83 35.85
C ARG A 406 20.64 22.87 37.11
N GLN A 407 19.35 23.11 36.92
CA GLN A 407 18.34 22.97 37.95
C GLN A 407 17.71 21.58 37.78
N GLU A 408 18.02 20.68 38.72
CA GLU A 408 17.43 19.34 38.82
C GLU A 408 15.92 19.48 39.11
N LEU A 409 15.06 18.78 38.35
CA LEU A 409 13.64 18.67 38.65
C LEU A 409 13.41 17.58 39.71
N PRO A 410 12.59 17.82 40.74
CA PRO A 410 12.29 16.80 41.74
C PRO A 410 11.37 15.71 41.20
N SER A 411 11.61 14.49 41.68
CA SER A 411 10.85 13.28 41.42
C SER A 411 9.38 13.41 41.83
N VAL A 412 8.46 13.18 40.88
CA VAL A 412 7.02 13.07 41.16
C VAL A 412 6.69 11.61 41.47
N ILE A 413 6.23 11.39 42.69
CA ILE A 413 5.60 10.14 43.18
C ILE A 413 4.18 10.09 42.59
N PRO A 414 3.70 8.98 42.01
CA PRO A 414 2.29 8.84 41.69
C PRO A 414 1.50 8.64 42.99
N ALA A 415 0.60 9.59 43.28
CA ALA A 415 -0.41 9.44 44.31
C ALA A 415 -1.44 8.38 43.86
N GLU A 416 -1.75 7.45 44.76
CA GLU A 416 -2.87 6.53 44.62
C GLU A 416 -4.18 7.30 44.52
N LEU A 417 -5.04 6.91 43.56
CA LEU A 417 -6.36 7.49 43.39
C LEU A 417 -7.37 6.56 44.08
N ASP A 418 -7.84 6.99 45.25
CA ASP A 418 -8.87 6.33 46.04
C ASP A 418 -10.18 6.16 45.24
N ALA A 419 -10.75 4.97 45.40
CA ALA A 419 -12.03 4.55 44.84
C ALA A 419 -13.18 5.38 45.41
N TRP A 420 -13.87 6.14 44.55
CA TRP A 420 -15.17 6.72 44.89
C TRP A 420 -16.30 5.81 44.37
N HIS A 421 -16.94 5.12 45.31
CA HIS A 421 -18.22 4.46 45.11
C HIS A 421 -19.31 5.49 44.76
N GLY A 422 -19.83 5.40 43.53
CA GLY A 422 -21.04 6.10 43.09
C GLY A 422 -22.11 5.08 42.70
N SER A 423 -22.93 4.68 43.66
CA SER A 423 -24.15 3.91 43.47
C SER A 423 -25.15 4.68 42.61
N SER A 424 -25.43 4.19 41.39
CA SER A 424 -26.60 4.59 40.60
C SER A 424 -27.62 3.46 40.66
N GLU A 425 -28.58 3.59 41.56
CA GLU A 425 -29.82 2.81 41.55
C GLU A 425 -30.62 3.18 40.29
N LEU A 426 -30.66 2.29 39.29
CA LEU A 426 -31.65 2.36 38.24
C LEU A 426 -32.79 1.39 38.57
N LYS A 427 -33.85 1.99 39.11
CA LYS A 427 -35.10 1.36 39.52
C LYS A 427 -35.83 0.78 38.30
N THR A 428 -35.93 -0.54 38.22
CA THR A 428 -36.86 -1.25 37.33
C THR A 428 -38.25 -1.27 37.95
N PRO A 429 -39.33 -0.96 37.20
CA PRO A 429 -40.66 -1.40 37.59
C PRO A 429 -40.91 -2.78 37.01
N ILE A 430 -40.88 -3.76 37.90
CA ILE A 430 -41.48 -5.08 37.71
C ILE A 430 -42.99 -4.90 37.92
N THR A 431 -43.81 -5.34 36.97
CA THR A 431 -45.19 -5.74 37.28
C THR A 431 -45.48 -7.14 36.74
N PRO A 432 -46.23 -7.97 37.48
CA PRO A 432 -46.28 -9.41 37.28
C PRO A 432 -47.47 -9.83 36.42
N VAL A 433 -47.29 -10.98 35.78
CA VAL A 433 -48.30 -11.78 35.06
C VAL A 433 -49.26 -12.44 36.06
N SER A 434 -50.56 -12.54 35.75
CA SER A 434 -51.38 -13.79 35.87
C SER A 434 -52.89 -13.62 35.58
N PRO A 435 -53.62 -14.73 35.26
CA PRO A 435 -54.67 -14.76 34.24
C PRO A 435 -56.06 -15.20 34.73
N SER A 436 -57.07 -15.09 33.86
CA SER A 436 -58.37 -15.80 33.80
C SER A 436 -59.35 -14.90 33.03
N ALA A 437 -60.48 -15.28 32.43
CA ALA A 437 -61.13 -16.46 31.87
C ALA A 437 -62.54 -15.96 31.44
N SER A 438 -63.31 -16.78 30.71
CA SER A 438 -64.71 -16.58 30.24
C SER A 438 -64.86 -15.74 28.95
N CYS A 439 -65.33 -16.24 27.79
CA CYS A 439 -66.27 -17.30 27.36
C CYS A 439 -67.75 -16.89 27.31
N GLY A 440 -68.34 -17.02 26.11
CA GLY A 440 -69.78 -16.99 25.79
C GLY A 440 -70.08 -16.12 24.56
N SER A 441 -70.80 -16.54 23.51
CA SER A 441 -71.46 -17.81 23.19
C SER A 441 -72.07 -17.76 21.77
N LEU A 442 -72.06 -18.92 21.09
CA LEU A 442 -73.10 -19.50 20.20
C LEU A 442 -73.50 -18.79 18.88
N SER A 443 -73.36 -19.49 17.74
CA SER A 443 -74.43 -20.38 17.25
C SER A 443 -73.99 -21.23 16.04
N ALA A 444 -74.57 -22.41 15.95
CA ALA A 444 -74.27 -23.52 15.04
C ALA A 444 -74.89 -23.35 13.64
N ARG A 445 -74.29 -23.98 12.61
CA ARG A 445 -74.93 -25.08 11.85
C ARG A 445 -73.96 -25.72 10.85
N SER A 446 -74.10 -27.03 10.71
CA SER A 446 -73.46 -27.92 9.75
C SER A 446 -73.87 -27.62 8.31
N ASP A 447 -73.00 -27.89 7.35
CA ASP A 447 -73.17 -28.98 6.38
C ASP A 447 -72.02 -28.96 5.37
N ALA A 448 -71.32 -30.09 5.27
CA ALA A 448 -70.46 -30.41 4.12
C ALA A 448 -71.37 -30.81 2.94
N PRO A 449 -70.89 -30.69 1.69
CA PRO A 449 -70.27 -31.88 1.12
C PRO A 449 -69.05 -31.63 0.23
N LEU A 450 -68.22 -32.68 0.14
CA LEU A 450 -67.13 -32.91 -0.81
C LEU A 450 -67.68 -33.46 -2.14
N VAL A 451 -67.24 -32.90 -3.28
CA VAL A 451 -67.19 -33.53 -4.63
C VAL A 451 -66.02 -32.86 -5.37
N ARG A 452 -64.84 -33.47 -5.56
CA ARG A 452 -64.38 -34.51 -6.52
C ARG A 452 -64.30 -34.06 -8.00
N HIS A 453 -63.06 -33.68 -8.38
CA HIS A 453 -62.29 -33.96 -9.62
C HIS A 453 -62.92 -34.19 -11.01
N GLU A 454 -62.34 -33.45 -11.99
CA GLU A 454 -61.84 -33.82 -13.36
C GLU A 454 -62.43 -32.97 -14.52
N LEU A 455 -61.64 -32.05 -15.14
CA LEU A 455 -60.79 -32.14 -16.37
C LEU A 455 -61.47 -31.41 -17.58
N PRO A 456 -60.83 -31.15 -18.74
CA PRO A 456 -59.94 -30.00 -19.01
C PRO A 456 -60.33 -29.19 -20.29
N ALA A 457 -59.85 -27.95 -20.42
CA ALA A 457 -59.48 -27.27 -21.68
C ALA A 457 -58.85 -25.91 -21.36
#